data_AF-A0A7V2CZH3-F1
#
_entry.id   AF-A0A7V2CZH3-F1
#
_cell.length_a   1.000
_cell.length_b   1.000
_cell.length_c   1.000
_cell.angle_alpha   90.00
_cell.angle_beta   90.00
_cell.angle_gamma   90.00
#
_symmetry.space_group_name_H-M   'P 1'
#
loop_
_entity.id
_entity.type
_entity.pdbx_description
1 polymer ?
#
loop_
_entity_poly.entity_id
_entity_poly.type
_entity_poly.pdbx_seq_one_letter_code
_entity_poly.pdbx_strand_id
1 'polypeptide(L)' 'MRYFTDGAVIGSRAYVDRVFGAMRERFGEGREDGARRVRGLGPPLYALRNLRLDPVSLTPMVHGL' A
#
# COMPACT_ATOMS: atom_id res chain seq x y z
N MET A 1 -21.83 -6.93 -7.33
CA MET A 1 -21.13 -5.78 -6.69
C MET A 1 -20.16 -6.32 -5.64
N ARG A 2 -18.86 -6.06 -5.78
CA ARG A 2 -17.89 -6.29 -4.70
C ARG A 2 -17.67 -4.93 -4.06
N TYR A 3 -18.42 -4.69 -2.98
CA TYR A 3 -18.35 -3.46 -2.19
C TYR A 3 -16.89 -3.09 -1.94
N PHE A 4 -16.62 -1.81 -2.17
CA PHE A 4 -15.38 -1.11 -1.84
C PHE A 4 -14.86 -1.57 -0.47
N THR A 5 -13.86 -2.45 -0.46
CA THR A 5 -12.93 -2.53 0.66
C THR A 5 -11.91 -1.42 0.45
N ASP A 6 -12.35 -0.16 0.50
CA ASP A 6 -11.47 1.00 0.45
C ASP A 6 -10.94 1.37 1.84
N GLY A 7 -10.96 0.42 2.78
CA GLY A 7 -10.05 0.41 3.91
C GLY A 7 -8.63 0.16 3.41
N ALA A 8 -7.99 1.18 2.84
CA ALA A 8 -6.61 1.10 2.42
C ALA A 8 -5.71 1.09 3.67
N VAL A 9 -5.11 -0.06 3.97
CA VAL A 9 -4.06 -0.15 4.99
C VAL A 9 -2.76 0.27 4.32
N ILE A 10 -2.29 1.47 4.66
CA ILE A 10 -1.08 2.10 4.12
C ILE A 10 -0.18 2.50 5.29
N GLY A 11 1.13 2.33 5.14
CA GLY A 11 2.09 2.76 6.14
C GLY A 11 3.46 2.13 5.97
N SER A 12 4.18 1.96 7.08
CA SER A 12 5.43 1.22 7.10
C SER A 12 5.18 -0.27 6.81
N ARG A 13 6.22 -0.98 6.33
CA ARG A 13 6.14 -2.43 6.11
C ARG A 13 5.66 -3.17 7.36
N ALA A 14 6.27 -2.89 8.51
CA ALA A 14 5.95 -3.55 9.77
C ALA A 14 4.49 -3.35 10.19
N TYR A 15 3.93 -2.15 10.00
CA TYR A 15 2.53 -1.88 10.28
C TYR A 15 1.62 -2.69 9.36
N VAL A 16 1.90 -2.67 8.04
CA VAL A 16 1.09 -3.38 7.05
C VAL A 16 1.15 -4.90 7.26
N ASP A 17 2.33 -5.45 7.57
CA ASP A 17 2.49 -6.89 7.83
C ASP A 17 1.79 -7.33 9.14
N ARG A 18 1.77 -6.48 10.18
CA ARG A 18 0.98 -6.74 11.39
C ARG A 18 -0.51 -6.85 11.06
N VAL A 19 -1.04 -5.91 10.26
CA VAL A 19 -2.45 -5.93 9.86
C VAL A 19 -2.76 -7.12 8.95
N PHE A 20 -1.84 -7.50 8.07
CA PHE A 20 -1.95 -8.72 7.27
C PHE A 20 -2.07 -9.97 8.13
N GLY A 21 -1.22 -10.12 9.15
CA GLY A 21 -1.30 -11.24 10.09
C GLY A 21 -2.65 -11.31 10.80
N ALA A 22 -3.16 -10.17 11.26
CA ALA A 22 -4.48 -10.08 11.91
C ALA A 22 -5.67 -10.44 10.98
N MET A 23 -5.46 -10.42 9.67
CA MET A 23 -6.49 -10.65 8.65
C MET A 23 -6.13 -11.79 7.70
N ARG A 24 -5.21 -12.69 8.08
CA ARG A 24 -4.57 -13.67 7.20
C ARG A 24 -5.58 -14.57 6.48
N GLU A 25 -6.66 -14.95 7.16
CA GLU A 25 -7.77 -15.75 6.63
C GLU A 25 -8.46 -15.11 5.40
N ARG A 26 -8.36 -13.79 5.23
CA ARG A 26 -8.93 -13.04 4.10
C ARG A 26 -8.05 -13.09 2.85
N PHE A 27 -6.89 -13.72 2.93
CA PHE A 27 -5.89 -13.78 1.88
C PHE A 27 -5.59 -15.23 1.46
N GLY A 28 -5.23 -15.43 0.19
CA GLY A 28 -4.88 -16.76 -0.34
C GLY A 28 -3.66 -17.38 0.36
N GLU A 29 -3.61 -18.70 0.41
CA GLU A 29 -2.60 -19.49 1.13
C GLU A 29 -1.16 -19.20 0.69
N GLY A 30 -0.95 -18.85 -0.59
CA GLY A 30 0.38 -18.51 -1.12
C GLY A 30 0.95 -17.15 -0.72
N ARG A 31 0.27 -16.35 0.12
CA ARG A 31 0.81 -15.08 0.62
C ARG A 31 1.53 -15.29 1.96
N GLU A 32 2.83 -14.99 1.94
CA GLU A 32 3.67 -14.98 3.15
C GLU A 32 3.64 -13.62 3.87
N ASP A 33 3.48 -12.52 3.12
CA ASP A 33 3.42 -11.17 3.68
C ASP A 33 2.34 -10.25 3.05
N GLY A 34 2.11 -9.15 3.76
CA GLY A 34 1.06 -8.17 3.49
C GLY A 34 1.53 -7.02 2.61
N ALA A 35 2.71 -6.52 2.94
CA ALA A 35 3.20 -5.25 2.45
C ALA A 35 3.56 -5.30 0.96
N ARG A 36 2.95 -4.41 0.18
CA ARG A 36 3.27 -4.16 -1.23
C ARG A 36 3.79 -2.73 -1.34
N ARG A 37 5.00 -2.57 -1.86
CA ARG A 37 5.65 -1.25 -1.98
C ARG A 37 4.88 -0.38 -2.97
N VAL A 38 4.51 0.83 -2.55
CA VAL A 38 3.98 1.86 -3.43
C VAL A 38 5.14 2.44 -4.24
N ARG A 39 5.04 2.35 -5.56
CA ARG A 39 6.06 2.85 -6.50
C ARG A 39 5.82 4.34 -6.79
N GLY A 40 6.82 5.06 -7.29
CA GLY A 40 6.65 6.49 -7.65
C GLY A 40 6.65 7.47 -6.48
N LEU A 41 6.88 7.01 -5.25
CA LEU A 41 7.08 7.84 -4.07
C LEU A 41 8.57 7.81 -3.66
N GLY A 42 9.08 8.94 -3.16
CA GLY A 42 10.44 9.03 -2.62
C GLY A 42 10.60 8.22 -1.33
N PRO A 43 9.90 8.59 -0.24
CA PRO A 43 9.91 7.83 0.99
C PRO A 43 9.28 6.43 0.82
N PRO A 44 9.77 5.41 1.55
CA PRO A 44 9.22 4.07 1.49
C PRO A 44 7.81 4.02 2.10
N LEU A 45 6.82 3.75 1.26
CA LEU A 45 5.43 3.55 1.64
C LEU A 45 4.94 2.18 1.15
N TYR A 46 4.15 1.50 1.97
CA TYR A 46 3.60 0.19 1.68
C TYR A 46 2.09 0.20 1.81
N ALA A 47 1.42 -0.62 1.01
CA ALA A 47 -0.01 -0.87 1.07
C ALA A 47 -0.27 -2.37 1.19
N LEU A 48 -1.34 -2.77 1.86
CA LEU A 48 -1.72 -4.19 2.04
C LEU A 48 -2.12 -4.89 0.73
N ARG A 49 -2.43 -4.09 -0.29
CA ARG A 49 -2.75 -4.51 -1.66
C ARG A 49 -2.01 -3.63 -2.65
N ASN A 50 -1.76 -4.18 -3.84
CA ASN A 50 -1.17 -3.41 -4.91
C ASN A 50 -2.16 -2.31 -5.36
N LEU A 51 -1.73 -1.05 -5.32
CA LEU A 51 -2.51 0.05 -5.85
C LEU A 51 -2.50 -0.09 -7.38
N ARG A 52 -3.68 -0.05 -8.00
CA ARG A 52 -3.82 -0.19 -9.47
C ARG A 52 -3.72 1.14 -10.21
N LEU A 53 -3.77 2.24 -9.47
CA LEU A 53 -3.65 3.59 -9.98
C LEU A 53 -2.28 4.13 -9.59
N ASP A 54 -1.75 5.01 -10.44
CA ASP A 54 -0.52 5.72 -10.15
C ASP A 54 -0.72 6.66 -8.95
N PRO A 55 0.28 6.75 -8.05
CA PRO A 55 0.21 7.69 -6.94
C PRO A 55 0.24 9.11 -7.48
N VAL A 56 -0.75 9.90 -7.06
CA VAL A 56 -0.74 11.35 -7.27
C VAL A 56 0.04 11.96 -6.11
N SER A 57 1.28 12.33 -6.35
CA SER A 57 2.05 13.16 -5.42
C SER A 57 1.96 14.62 -5.86
N LEU A 58 1.63 15.52 -4.94
CA LEU A 58 1.88 16.94 -5.14
C LEU A 58 3.40 17.14 -5.07
N THR A 59 4.06 17.11 -6.21
CA THR A 59 5.44 17.62 -6.29
C THR A 59 5.42 19.09 -5.89
N PRO A 60 6.23 19.56 -4.92
CA PRO A 60 6.52 20.98 -4.84
C PRO A 60 7.26 21.33 -6.13
N MET A 61 6.68 22.23 -6.93
CA MET A 61 7.30 22.72 -8.16
C MET A 61 8.66 23.35 -7.84
N VAL A 62 9.74 22.58 -7.97
CA VAL A 62 11.11 23.10 -8.07
C VAL A 62 11.50 23.11 -9.55
N HIS A 63 10.87 23.98 -10.32
CA HIS A 63 11.41 24.44 -11.59
C HIS A 63 11.75 25.91 -11.42
N GLY A 64 13.04 26.18 -11.23
CA GLY A 64 13.58 27.52 -11.07
C GLY A 64 15.05 27.45 -10.70
N LEU A 65 15.89 27.14 -11.69
CA LEU A 65 17.11 27.86 -12.08
C LEU A 65 17.63 27.25 -13.39
#